data_AF-A0A2N7QN00-F1
#
_entry.id   AF-A0A2N7QN00-F1
#
_cell.length_a   1.000
_cell.length_b   1.000
_cell.length_c   1.000
_cell.angle_alpha   90.00
_cell.angle_beta   90.00
_cell.angle_gamma   90.00
#
_symmetry.space_group_name_H-M   'P 1'
#
loop_
_entity.id
_entity.type
_entity.pdbx_description
1 polymer ?
#
loop_
_entity_poly.entity_id
_entity_poly.type
_entity_poly.pdbx_seq_one_letter_code
_entity_poly.pdbx_strand_id
1 'polypeptide(L)'
;MSASTPAAQNGPLLRDIHLPPQPSWWPPAPGWWVLAALVIVAVAVGIWWWRQQRQRRALESQVLAEVDRVLALWREQPQALASALHQLLRRGALRIDPLAAQHRGDEWRQTLARVPVDASTLEQLQALEAAMYRPSASLDVEHAASATRRWLQLAWRQGASSRARALETVVEVRS
;
A
#
# COMPACT_ATOMS: atom_id res chain seq x y z
N MET A 1 -3.70 -80.88 68.28
CA MET A 1 -3.00 -80.28 67.14
C MET A 1 -3.88 -79.21 66.53
N SER A 2 -3.35 -77.98 66.56
CA SER A 2 -3.57 -76.77 65.77
C SER A 2 -4.93 -76.42 65.15
N ALA A 3 -5.37 -75.22 65.54
CA ALA A 3 -6.42 -74.39 64.96
C ALA A 3 -6.20 -74.02 63.48
N SER A 4 -7.26 -73.60 62.80
CA SER A 4 -7.43 -72.22 62.28
C SER A 4 -8.59 -72.16 61.27
N THR A 5 -9.61 -71.38 61.58
CA THR A 5 -10.64 -70.91 60.66
C THR A 5 -10.00 -70.03 59.58
N PRO A 6 -10.19 -70.27 58.26
CA PRO A 6 -9.96 -69.21 57.28
C PRO A 6 -11.21 -68.34 57.22
N ALA A 7 -11.01 -67.08 57.57
CA ALA A 7 -11.98 -66.02 57.56
C ALA A 7 -12.58 -65.82 56.16
N ALA A 8 -13.83 -65.32 56.15
CA ALA A 8 -14.46 -64.74 54.99
C ALA A 8 -13.52 -63.73 54.32
N GLN A 9 -13.26 -63.92 53.04
CA GLN A 9 -12.66 -62.90 52.18
C GLN A 9 -13.59 -62.71 50.99
N ASN A 10 -14.77 -62.12 51.26
CA ASN A 10 -15.52 -61.40 50.25
C ASN A 10 -14.72 -60.15 49.88
N GLY A 11 -13.61 -60.37 49.17
CA GLY A 11 -12.83 -59.31 48.55
C GLY A 11 -13.65 -58.74 47.39
N PRO A 12 -13.74 -57.41 47.23
CA PRO A 12 -14.38 -56.84 46.07
C PRO A 12 -13.69 -57.40 44.83
N LEU A 13 -14.45 -58.00 43.91
CA LEU A 13 -13.97 -58.29 42.56
C LEU A 13 -13.41 -56.97 42.03
N LEU A 14 -12.08 -56.86 41.90
CA LEU A 14 -11.45 -55.77 41.18
C LEU A 14 -11.86 -55.93 39.73
N ARG A 15 -12.97 -55.25 39.41
CA ARG A 15 -13.52 -55.04 38.09
C ARG A 15 -12.41 -54.54 37.18
N ASP A 16 -12.38 -55.09 35.97
CA ASP A 16 -11.59 -54.64 34.84
C ASP A 16 -11.24 -53.16 34.94
N ILE A 17 -9.94 -52.88 34.90
CA ILE A 17 -9.42 -51.55 34.65
C ILE A 17 -9.77 -51.26 33.19
N HIS A 18 -10.99 -50.76 32.95
CA HIS A 18 -11.31 -50.10 31.70
C HIS A 18 -10.35 -48.92 31.60
N LEU A 19 -9.32 -49.06 30.77
CA LEU A 19 -8.56 -47.93 30.25
C LEU A 19 -9.60 -46.92 29.77
N PRO A 20 -9.58 -45.65 30.23
CA PRO A 20 -10.48 -44.66 29.67
C PRO A 20 -10.23 -44.69 28.15
N PRO A 21 -11.29 -44.85 27.33
CA PRO A 21 -11.13 -44.77 25.89
C PRO A 21 -10.38 -43.48 25.61
N GLN A 22 -9.32 -43.59 24.79
CA GLN A 22 -8.47 -42.45 24.40
C GLN A 22 -9.39 -41.25 24.19
N PRO A 23 -9.26 -40.16 24.96
CA PRO A 23 -10.19 -39.04 24.87
C PRO A 23 -10.19 -38.62 23.41
N SER A 24 -11.34 -38.87 22.80
CA SER A 24 -11.51 -39.06 21.38
C SER A 24 -11.53 -37.68 20.77
N TRP A 25 -10.34 -37.07 20.66
CA TRP A 25 -10.05 -35.80 19.98
C TRP A 25 -11.24 -34.83 20.01
N TRP A 26 -11.79 -34.62 21.22
CA TRP A 26 -13.10 -33.99 21.43
C TRP A 26 -13.10 -32.61 20.77
N PRO A 27 -14.22 -32.18 20.14
CA PRO A 27 -14.23 -31.01 19.27
C PRO A 27 -13.68 -29.86 20.11
N PRO A 28 -12.55 -29.26 19.71
CA PRO A 28 -11.99 -28.16 20.47
C PRO A 28 -13.14 -27.16 20.63
N ALA A 29 -13.49 -26.88 21.88
CA ALA A 29 -14.71 -26.15 22.26
C ALA A 29 -15.02 -25.04 21.23
N PRO A 30 -16.28 -24.78 20.85
CA PRO A 30 -16.64 -23.94 19.69
C PRO A 30 -15.93 -22.56 19.63
N GLY A 31 -15.41 -22.05 20.75
CA GLY A 31 -14.52 -20.89 20.79
C GLY A 31 -13.19 -21.01 20.02
N TRP A 32 -12.67 -22.20 19.74
CA TRP A 32 -11.49 -22.37 18.88
C TRP A 32 -11.79 -22.08 17.42
N TRP A 33 -13.02 -22.36 16.96
CA TRP A 33 -13.45 -21.94 15.63
C TRP A 33 -13.54 -20.42 15.54
N VAL A 34 -13.99 -19.76 16.60
CA VAL A 34 -13.96 -18.29 16.69
C VAL A 34 -12.53 -17.77 16.67
N LEU A 35 -11.61 -18.39 17.40
CA LEU A 35 -10.19 -18.03 17.38
C LEU A 35 -9.55 -18.26 16.00
N ALA A 36 -9.82 -19.40 15.37
CA ALA A 36 -9.34 -19.72 14.03
C ALA A 36 -9.91 -18.72 13.00
N ALA A 37 -11.21 -18.41 13.08
CA ALA A 37 -11.83 -17.39 12.24
C ALA A 37 -11.20 -16.01 12.46
N LEU A 38 -10.94 -15.61 13.71
CA LEU A 38 -10.28 -14.36 14.04
C LEU A 38 -8.87 -14.29 13.45
N VAL A 39 -8.10 -15.38 13.56
CA VAL A 39 -6.75 -15.48 12.98
C VAL A 39 -6.82 -15.39 11.46
N ILE A 40 -7.76 -16.09 10.82
CA ILE A 40 -7.95 -16.01 9.37
C ILE A 40 -8.30 -14.59 8.94
N VAL A 41 -9.19 -13.90 9.66
CA VAL A 41 -9.55 -12.51 9.39
C VAL A 41 -8.33 -11.59 9.58
N ALA A 42 -7.57 -11.76 10.67
CA ALA A 42 -6.36 -10.97 10.91
C ALA A 42 -5.32 -11.17 9.80
N VAL A 43 -5.11 -12.41 9.35
CA VAL A 43 -4.22 -12.74 8.23
C VAL A 43 -4.75 -12.16 6.93
N ALA A 44 -6.05 -12.27 6.64
CA ALA A 44 -6.68 -11.72 5.44
C ALA A 44 -6.55 -10.19 5.40
N VAL A 45 -6.81 -9.50 6.52
CA VAL A 45 -6.62 -8.06 6.66
C VAL A 45 -5.14 -7.68 6.51
N GLY A 46 -4.23 -8.44 7.12
CA GLY A 46 -2.79 -8.24 6.97
C GLY A 46 -2.31 -8.39 5.52
N ILE A 47 -2.75 -9.45 4.83
CA ILE A 47 -2.45 -9.69 3.42
C ILE A 47 -3.06 -8.59 2.55
N TRP A 48 -4.31 -8.19 2.81
CA TRP A 48 -4.98 -7.12 2.06
C TRP A 48 -4.24 -5.80 2.24
N TRP A 49 -3.87 -5.45 3.47
CA TRP A 49 -3.10 -4.25 3.76
C TRP A 49 -1.72 -4.30 3.11
N TRP A 50 -1.03 -5.43 3.17
CA TRP A 50 0.27 -5.63 2.53
C TRP A 50 0.19 -5.55 1.01
N ARG A 51 -0.84 -6.15 0.39
CA ARG A 51 -1.08 -6.05 -1.06
C ARG A 51 -1.40 -4.62 -1.48
N GLN A 52 -2.20 -3.88 -0.71
CA GLN A 52 -2.46 -2.47 -0.96
C GLN A 52 -1.16 -1.66 -0.90
N GLN A 53 -0.33 -1.88 0.12
CA GLN A 53 0.97 -1.23 0.24
C GLN A 53 1.92 -1.61 -0.90
N ARG A 54 1.93 -2.88 -1.32
CA ARG A 54 2.83 -3.37 -2.37
C ARG A 54 2.40 -2.93 -3.76
N GLN A 55 1.11 -2.87 -4.05
CA GLN A 55 0.61 -2.28 -5.30
C GLN A 55 0.95 -0.79 -5.38
N ARG A 56 0.85 -0.07 -4.26
CA ARG A 56 1.31 1.33 -4.16
C ARG A 56 2.79 1.45 -4.50
N ARG A 57 3.63 0.62 -3.87
CA ARG A 57 5.09 0.59 -4.12
C ARG A 57 5.46 0.15 -5.53
N ALA A 58 4.73 -0.78 -6.14
CA ALA A 58 5.00 -1.26 -7.49
C ALA A 58 4.71 -0.19 -8.55
N LEU A 59 3.58 0.49 -8.43
CA LEU A 59 3.27 1.63 -9.29
C LEU A 59 4.28 2.75 -9.10
N GLU A 60 4.60 3.07 -7.85
CA GLU A 60 5.65 4.04 -7.50
C GLU A 60 7.01 3.67 -8.11
N SER A 61 7.41 2.39 -8.09
CA SER A 61 8.69 1.95 -8.65
C SER A 61 8.79 2.12 -10.17
N GLN A 62 7.70 1.91 -10.92
CA GLN A 62 7.71 2.11 -12.37
C GLN A 62 7.91 3.59 -12.74
N VAL A 63 7.34 4.46 -11.92
CA VAL A 63 7.36 5.90 -12.09
C VAL A 63 8.72 6.48 -11.74
N LEU A 64 9.27 5.99 -10.62
CA LEU A 64 10.62 6.29 -10.18
C LEU A 64 11.64 5.84 -11.24
N ALA A 65 11.48 4.63 -11.78
CA ALA A 65 12.35 4.10 -12.82
C ALA A 65 12.32 4.93 -14.10
N GLU A 66 11.18 5.53 -14.45
CA GLU A 66 11.09 6.42 -15.61
C GLU A 66 11.82 7.75 -15.37
N VAL A 67 11.71 8.33 -14.16
CA VAL A 67 12.51 9.50 -13.77
C VAL A 67 14.00 9.17 -13.76
N ASP A 68 14.39 7.99 -13.26
CA ASP A 68 15.77 7.52 -13.24
C ASP A 68 16.34 7.34 -14.65
N ARG A 69 15.53 6.82 -15.58
CA ARG A 69 15.91 6.73 -17.01
C ARG A 69 16.14 8.10 -17.63
N VAL A 70 15.24 9.04 -17.39
CA VAL A 70 15.38 10.42 -17.91
C VAL A 70 16.64 11.07 -17.34
N LEU A 71 16.91 10.88 -16.04
CA LEU A 71 18.14 11.33 -15.40
C LEU A 71 19.39 10.72 -16.02
N ALA A 72 19.40 9.41 -16.28
CA ALA A 72 20.53 8.74 -16.87
C ALA A 72 20.80 9.19 -18.32
N LEU A 73 19.74 9.42 -19.11
CA LEU A 73 19.83 9.82 -20.52
C LEU A 73 20.26 11.28 -20.71
N TRP A 74 19.74 12.19 -19.87
CA TRP A 74 19.86 13.63 -20.10
C TRP A 74 20.66 14.35 -19.01
N ARG A 75 21.46 13.62 -18.22
CA ARG A 75 22.28 14.19 -17.14
C ARG A 75 23.17 15.35 -17.60
N GLU A 76 23.72 15.24 -18.80
CA GLU A 76 24.63 16.22 -19.41
C GLU A 76 23.88 17.37 -20.13
N GLN A 77 22.55 17.26 -20.26
CA GLN A 77 21.71 18.22 -20.96
C GLN A 77 20.58 18.71 -20.03
N PRO A 78 20.85 19.69 -19.14
CA PRO A 78 19.90 20.12 -18.12
C PRO A 78 18.58 20.63 -18.72
N GLN A 79 18.60 21.22 -19.92
CA GLN A 79 17.40 21.65 -20.64
C GLN A 79 16.50 20.48 -21.06
N ALA A 80 17.09 19.44 -21.66
CA ALA A 80 16.38 18.27 -22.12
C ALA A 80 15.82 17.48 -20.94
N LEU A 81 16.60 17.38 -19.86
CA LEU A 81 16.18 16.80 -18.60
C LEU A 81 14.99 17.55 -18.00
N ALA A 82 15.07 18.88 -17.89
CA ALA A 82 14.01 19.70 -17.34
C ALA A 82 12.70 19.54 -18.13
N SER A 83 12.79 19.56 -19.46
CA SER A 83 11.65 19.33 -20.35
C SER A 83 11.04 17.93 -20.18
N ALA A 84 11.88 16.89 -20.11
CA ALA A 84 11.42 15.53 -19.94
C ALA A 84 10.73 15.31 -18.57
N LEU A 85 11.30 15.85 -17.49
CA LEU A 85 10.66 15.83 -16.16
C LEU A 85 9.33 16.59 -16.16
N HIS A 86 9.29 17.76 -16.81
CA HIS A 86 8.06 18.55 -16.93
C HIS A 86 6.98 17.81 -17.74
N GLN A 87 7.33 17.07 -18.79
CA GLN A 87 6.38 16.21 -19.51
C GLN A 87 5.81 15.10 -18.62
N LEU A 88 6.62 14.48 -17.76
CA LEU A 88 6.16 13.47 -16.80
C LEU A 88 5.17 14.07 -15.80
N LEU A 89 5.45 15.26 -15.28
CA LEU A 89 4.53 16.03 -14.42
C LEU A 89 3.20 16.29 -15.12
N ARG A 90 3.23 16.75 -16.37
CA ARG A 90 2.03 17.04 -17.15
C ARG A 90 1.16 15.80 -17.40
N ARG A 91 1.79 14.65 -17.69
CA ARG A 91 1.10 13.36 -17.78
C ARG A 91 0.46 12.95 -16.45
N GLY A 92 1.13 13.21 -15.33
CA GLY A 92 0.57 12.98 -13.99
C GLY A 92 -0.63 13.87 -13.69
N ALA A 93 -0.52 15.17 -14.01
CA ALA A 93 -1.57 16.16 -13.79
C ALA A 93 -2.85 15.84 -14.56
N LEU A 94 -2.72 15.39 -15.82
CA LEU A 94 -3.83 14.92 -16.65
C LEU A 94 -4.68 13.80 -16.03
N ARG A 95 -4.10 13.01 -15.10
CA ARG A 95 -4.85 11.94 -14.41
C ARG A 95 -5.69 12.45 -13.24
N ILE A 96 -5.35 13.62 -12.70
CA ILE A 96 -6.09 14.27 -11.62
C ILE A 96 -7.14 15.21 -12.23
N ASP A 97 -6.72 16.00 -13.22
CA ASP A 97 -7.56 16.98 -13.90
C ASP A 97 -7.34 16.88 -15.41
N PRO A 98 -8.34 16.48 -16.20
CA PRO A 98 -8.23 16.41 -17.66
C PRO A 98 -7.99 17.78 -18.31
N LEU A 99 -8.32 18.90 -17.62
CA LEU A 99 -8.04 20.26 -18.10
C LEU A 99 -6.60 20.70 -17.85
N ALA A 100 -5.82 19.95 -17.08
CA ALA A 100 -4.43 20.27 -16.76
C ALA A 100 -3.51 20.39 -17.98
N ALA A 101 -3.88 19.84 -19.13
CA ALA A 101 -3.14 20.06 -20.38
C ALA A 101 -3.17 21.52 -20.84
N GLN A 102 -4.25 22.25 -20.57
CA GLN A 102 -4.44 23.64 -21.02
C GLN A 102 -3.84 24.66 -20.05
N HIS A 103 -3.68 24.29 -18.78
CA HIS A 103 -3.13 25.17 -17.76
C HIS A 103 -1.69 25.59 -18.10
N ARG A 104 -1.42 26.89 -18.04
CA ARG A 104 -0.08 27.48 -18.19
C ARG A 104 0.18 28.47 -17.06
N GLY A 105 1.42 28.61 -16.63
CA GLY A 105 1.84 29.58 -15.62
C GLY A 105 1.08 29.41 -14.29
N ASP A 106 0.21 30.35 -13.96
CA ASP A 106 -0.45 30.42 -12.65
C ASP A 106 -1.46 29.30 -12.44
N GLU A 107 -2.20 28.91 -13.49
CA GLU A 107 -3.13 27.78 -13.44
C GLU A 107 -2.39 26.45 -13.25
N TRP A 108 -1.19 26.35 -13.83
CA TRP A 108 -0.33 25.18 -13.65
C TRP A 108 0.16 25.10 -12.20
N ARG A 109 0.59 26.22 -11.61
CA ARG A 109 0.94 26.29 -10.18
C ARG A 109 -0.22 25.88 -9.27
N GLN A 110 -1.43 26.34 -9.56
CA GLN A 110 -2.63 25.93 -8.81
C GLN A 110 -2.91 24.44 -8.96
N THR A 111 -2.69 23.87 -10.15
CA THR A 111 -2.85 22.42 -10.38
C THR A 111 -1.86 21.60 -9.56
N LEU A 112 -0.59 22.04 -9.51
CA LEU A 112 0.41 21.40 -8.67
C LEU A 112 0.04 21.50 -7.18
N ALA A 113 -0.50 22.65 -6.75
CA ALA A 113 -0.92 22.90 -5.37
C ALA A 113 -2.18 22.11 -4.94
N ARG A 114 -2.97 21.57 -5.87
CA ARG A 114 -4.05 20.62 -5.54
C ARG A 114 -3.52 19.30 -4.99
N VAL A 115 -2.26 18.96 -5.27
CA VAL A 115 -1.60 17.82 -4.66
C VAL A 115 -1.04 18.24 -3.31
N PRO A 116 -1.28 17.51 -2.22
CA PRO A 116 -0.76 17.85 -0.90
C PRO A 116 0.75 17.57 -0.85
N VAL A 117 1.54 18.46 -1.44
CA VAL A 117 3.00 18.48 -1.41
C VAL A 117 3.51 19.61 -0.53
N ASP A 118 4.69 19.41 0.07
CA ASP A 118 5.36 20.46 0.84
C ASP A 118 5.69 21.68 -0.03
N ALA A 119 5.69 22.87 0.57
CA ALA A 119 6.00 24.13 -0.11
C ALA A 119 7.36 24.09 -0.84
N SER A 120 8.37 23.47 -0.23
CA SER A 120 9.70 23.29 -0.85
C SER A 120 9.65 22.43 -2.11
N THR A 121 8.79 21.42 -2.16
CA THR A 121 8.59 20.60 -3.35
C THR A 121 7.97 21.44 -4.47
N LEU A 122 6.98 22.27 -4.13
CA LEU A 122 6.33 23.16 -5.08
C LEU A 122 7.30 24.19 -5.66
N GLU A 123 8.16 24.77 -4.84
CA GLU A 123 9.22 25.71 -5.26
C GLU A 123 10.21 25.05 -6.23
N GLN A 124 10.65 23.83 -5.95
CA GLN A 124 11.55 23.09 -6.84
C GLN A 124 10.90 22.77 -8.19
N LEU A 125 9.60 22.47 -8.21
CA LEU A 125 8.84 22.27 -9.45
C LEU A 125 8.70 23.57 -10.25
N GLN A 126 8.54 24.71 -9.58
CA GLN A 126 8.52 26.02 -10.24
C GLN A 126 9.91 26.40 -10.78
N ALA A 127 10.98 26.11 -10.03
CA ALA A 127 12.35 26.30 -10.49
C ALA A 127 12.66 25.42 -11.71
N LEU A 128 12.16 24.18 -11.73
CA LEU A 128 12.24 23.27 -12.88
C LEU A 128 11.55 23.84 -14.12
N GLU A 129 10.35 24.40 -13.98
CA GLU A 129 9.63 25.06 -15.09
C GLU A 129 10.39 26.30 -15.58
N ALA A 130 10.88 27.14 -14.68
CA ALA A 130 11.68 28.31 -15.05
C ALA A 130 12.96 27.93 -15.79
N ALA A 131 13.63 26.85 -15.38
CA ALA A 131 14.84 26.36 -16.01
C ALA A 131 14.60 25.76 -17.41
N MET A 132 13.40 25.27 -17.72
CA MET A 132 13.03 24.90 -19.10
C MET A 132 13.16 26.10 -20.05
N TYR A 133 12.75 27.29 -19.59
CA TYR A 133 12.75 28.53 -20.38
C TYR A 133 14.05 29.34 -20.25
N ARG A 134 14.82 29.17 -19.17
CA ARG A 134 16.11 29.84 -18.95
C ARG A 134 17.25 28.83 -18.79
N PRO A 135 18.12 28.67 -19.80
CA PRO A 135 19.25 27.74 -19.75
C PRO A 135 20.32 28.06 -18.69
N SER A 136 20.35 29.31 -18.21
CA SER A 136 21.35 29.82 -17.27
C SER A 136 20.92 29.73 -15.80
N ALA A 137 19.75 29.17 -15.51
CA ALA A 137 19.39 28.87 -14.12
C ALA A 137 20.20 27.65 -13.65
N SER A 138 20.92 27.77 -12.53
CA SER A 138 21.58 26.65 -11.87
C SER A 138 20.51 25.67 -11.38
N LEU A 139 20.12 24.72 -12.23
CA LEU A 139 19.14 23.71 -11.89
C LEU A 139 19.82 22.60 -11.10
N ASP A 140 19.42 22.44 -9.84
CA ASP A 140 19.80 21.29 -9.05
C ASP A 140 19.00 20.07 -9.53
N VAL A 141 19.63 19.31 -10.43
CA VAL A 141 19.06 18.14 -11.11
C VAL A 141 18.54 17.11 -10.11
N GLU A 142 19.22 16.95 -8.97
CA GLU A 142 18.90 15.91 -7.99
C GLU A 142 17.71 16.32 -7.13
N HIS A 143 17.68 17.58 -6.68
CA HIS A 143 16.54 18.14 -5.96
C HIS A 143 15.29 18.21 -6.84
N ALA A 144 15.42 18.66 -8.09
CA ALA A 144 14.30 18.75 -9.04
C ALA A 144 13.72 17.37 -9.40
N ALA A 145 14.58 16.37 -9.58
CA ALA A 145 14.12 15.00 -9.79
C ALA A 145 13.43 14.43 -8.55
N SER A 146 13.98 14.66 -7.35
CA SER A 146 13.36 14.20 -6.10
C SER A 146 11.98 14.82 -5.87
N ALA A 147 11.82 16.11 -6.20
CA ALA A 147 10.56 16.84 -6.10
C ALA A 147 9.54 16.31 -7.11
N THR A 148 9.98 16.08 -8.36
CA THR A 148 9.16 15.49 -9.43
C THR A 148 8.64 14.11 -9.01
N ARG A 149 9.51 13.25 -8.47
CA ARG A 149 9.14 11.92 -7.96
C ARG A 149 8.07 12.02 -6.87
N ARG A 150 8.29 12.84 -5.83
CA ARG A 150 7.36 13.01 -4.72
C ARG A 150 5.99 13.48 -5.18
N TRP A 151 5.94 14.50 -6.04
CA TRP A 151 4.68 15.02 -6.55
C TRP A 151 3.94 13.96 -7.37
N LEU A 152 4.65 13.27 -8.25
CA LEU A 152 4.08 12.30 -9.17
C LEU A 152 3.54 11.06 -8.44
N GLN A 153 4.19 10.63 -7.36
CA GLN A 153 3.68 9.61 -6.45
C GLN A 153 2.35 10.00 -5.80
N LEU A 154 2.25 11.22 -5.29
CA LEU A 154 1.03 11.72 -4.64
C LEU A 154 -0.10 11.92 -5.66
N ALA A 155 0.23 12.44 -6.85
CA ALA A 155 -0.69 12.54 -7.96
C ALA A 155 -1.30 11.18 -8.35
N TRP A 156 -0.46 10.14 -8.42
CA TRP A 156 -0.91 8.79 -8.73
C TRP A 156 -1.82 8.19 -7.66
N ARG A 157 -1.57 8.48 -6.38
CA ARG A 157 -2.42 8.05 -5.26
C ARG A 157 -3.81 8.69 -5.31
N GLN A 158 -3.89 9.97 -5.67
CA GLN A 158 -5.15 10.69 -5.72
C GLN A 158 -6.03 10.22 -6.89
N GLY A 159 -5.46 10.02 -8.08
CA GLY A 159 -6.22 9.55 -9.26
C GLY A 159 -6.88 8.16 -9.09
N ALA A 160 -6.30 7.28 -8.28
CA ALA A 160 -6.91 5.99 -7.93
C ALA A 160 -8.15 6.17 -7.03
N SER A 161 -8.12 7.17 -6.16
CA SER A 161 -9.17 7.47 -5.18
C SER A 161 -10.40 8.08 -5.85
N SER A 162 -10.21 8.96 -6.85
CA SER A 162 -11.31 9.55 -7.61
C SER A 162 -12.06 8.53 -8.47
N ARG A 163 -11.36 7.54 -9.06
CA ARG A 163 -12.02 6.43 -9.77
C ARG A 163 -12.85 5.55 -8.85
N ALA A 164 -12.37 5.27 -7.63
CA ALA A 164 -13.11 4.47 -6.66
C ALA A 164 -14.41 5.17 -6.26
N ARG A 165 -14.36 6.47 -5.93
CA ARG A 165 -15.56 7.26 -5.58
C ARG A 165 -16.57 7.35 -6.73
N ALA A 166 -16.11 7.54 -7.96
CA ALA A 166 -17.00 7.64 -9.13
C ALA A 166 -17.78 6.34 -9.38
N LEU A 167 -17.16 5.18 -9.12
CA LEU A 167 -17.85 3.88 -9.23
C LEU A 167 -18.86 3.69 -8.10
N GLU A 168 -18.55 4.18 -6.90
CA GLU A 168 -19.45 4.14 -5.74
C GLU A 168 -20.70 5.00 -5.97
N THR A 169 -20.55 6.20 -6.55
CA THR A 169 -21.70 7.08 -6.88
C THR A 169 -22.59 6.49 -7.97
N VAL A 170 -22.01 5.79 -8.95
CA VAL A 170 -22.78 5.13 -10.02
C VAL A 170 -23.53 3.90 -9.51
N VAL A 171 -22.98 3.18 -8.52
CA VAL A 171 -23.65 2.05 -7.87
C VAL A 171 -24.80 2.52 -6.98
N GLU A 172 -24.60 3.59 -6.22
CA GLU A 172 -25.60 4.13 -5.28
C GLU A 172 -26.79 4.83 -5.96
N VAL A 173 -26.58 5.40 -7.16
CA VAL A 173 -27.68 5.94 -8.00
C VAL A 173 -28.52 4.82 -8.64
N ARG A 174 -28.03 3.57 -8.63
CA ARG A 174 -28.68 2.43 -9.28
C ARG A 174 -29.33 1.44 -8.30
N SER A 175 -29.32 1.75 -7.01
CA SER A 175 -29.96 1.00 -5.91
C SER A 175 -31.14 1.76 -5.33
#